data_AF-A0A8S3IXC5-F1
#
_entry.id   AF-A0A8S3IXC5-F1
#
_cell.length_a   1.000
_cell.length_b   1.000
_cell.length_c   1.000
_cell.angle_alpha   90.00
_cell.angle_beta   90.00
_cell.angle_gamma   90.00
#
_symmetry.space_group_name_H-M   'P 1'
#
loop_
_entity.id
_entity.type
_entity.pdbx_description
1 polymer ?
#
loop_
_entity_poly.entity_id
_entity_poly.type
_entity_poly.pdbx_seq_one_letter_code
_entity_poly.pdbx_strand_id
1 'polypeptide(L)'
;MGSTSTAQYTLMGRRPQQSTQLPSIGTFDTRTSSAPPYSGLLTRSLSLSWRPSTLYRAARVEPTQSLNMSTAYPYSSSNYLNNIDSAKVPPIFPSARQALYTRYTPKDWHNAQMTNYLASDKIRAAAERLRSDAVRLAREKDEQAFKNNFESSRRLGERINDIEYWKGELEKTKDKMKRKIDDVEFKRREVERLLGETEKPLRIAQENLYEREKRQGLIFLTVRITKVVFNNYLCILGIDLVHDNVERELIRVRFYNF
;
A
#
# COMPACT_ATOMS: atom_id res chain seq x y z
N MET A 1 47.99 -41.77 -3.18
CA MET A 1 47.71 -41.33 -1.79
C MET A 1 47.22 -39.88 -1.85
N GLY A 2 45.95 -39.68 -1.48
CA GLY A 2 45.38 -38.37 -1.12
C GLY A 2 45.09 -37.37 -2.25
N SER A 3 43.85 -37.36 -2.75
CA SER A 3 43.23 -36.11 -3.22
C SER A 3 42.07 -35.76 -2.29
N THR A 4 42.32 -34.72 -1.50
CA THR A 4 41.42 -34.09 -0.53
C THR A 4 40.30 -33.32 -1.22
N SER A 5 39.11 -33.42 -0.62
CA SER A 5 37.89 -32.69 -0.93
C SER A 5 38.07 -31.17 -0.79
N THR A 6 37.59 -30.41 -1.76
CA THR A 6 37.38 -28.96 -1.62
C THR A 6 35.94 -28.62 -2.01
N ALA A 7 35.12 -28.40 -1.00
CA ALA A 7 33.75 -27.90 -1.12
C ALA A 7 33.77 -26.45 -1.64
N GLN A 8 33.04 -26.17 -2.72
CA GLN A 8 32.80 -24.82 -3.20
C GLN A 8 31.68 -24.18 -2.39
N TYR A 9 32.03 -23.26 -1.49
CA TYR A 9 31.08 -22.34 -0.87
C TYR A 9 30.77 -21.21 -1.86
N THR A 10 29.57 -21.21 -2.43
CA THR A 10 29.05 -20.04 -3.11
C THR A 10 28.71 -18.96 -2.08
N LEU A 11 29.38 -17.81 -2.22
CA LEU A 11 29.11 -16.57 -1.49
C LEU A 11 27.62 -16.23 -1.54
N MET A 12 26.95 -16.29 -0.39
CA MET A 12 25.70 -15.58 -0.16
C MET A 12 25.96 -14.08 -0.31
N GLY A 13 25.44 -13.51 -1.39
CA GLY A 13 25.46 -12.06 -1.65
C GLY A 13 24.88 -11.26 -0.48
N ARG A 14 25.51 -10.11 -0.22
CA ARG A 14 25.10 -9.08 0.73
C ARG A 14 23.59 -8.84 0.69
N ARG A 15 22.94 -8.94 1.86
CA ARG A 15 21.60 -8.41 2.11
C ARG A 15 21.62 -6.88 1.97
N PRO A 16 20.75 -6.26 1.16
CA PRO A 16 20.41 -4.86 1.34
C PRO A 16 19.58 -4.74 2.62
N GLN A 17 19.99 -3.84 3.52
CA GLN A 17 19.18 -3.32 4.62
C GLN A 17 17.86 -2.80 4.03
N GLN A 18 16.75 -3.49 4.30
CA GLN A 18 15.42 -3.00 3.95
C GLN A 18 15.01 -2.00 5.03
N SER A 19 15.04 -0.73 4.65
CA SER A 19 14.32 0.34 5.34
C SER A 19 12.86 -0.06 5.49
N THR A 20 12.32 0.15 6.69
CA THR A 20 10.89 0.17 6.97
C THR A 20 10.22 1.19 6.07
N GLN A 21 9.66 0.75 4.95
CA GLN A 21 8.75 1.56 4.14
C GLN A 21 7.47 0.76 3.94
N LEU A 22 6.44 1.19 4.66
CA LEU A 22 5.05 0.91 4.31
C LEU A 22 4.86 1.24 2.82
N PRO A 23 3.98 0.53 2.09
CA PRO A 23 3.75 0.83 0.69
C PRO A 23 3.30 2.29 0.55
N SER A 24 4.00 3.05 -0.28
CA SER A 24 3.57 4.39 -0.70
C SER A 24 2.18 4.26 -1.32
N ILE A 25 1.23 5.08 -0.85
CA ILE A 25 -0.08 5.21 -1.48
C ILE A 25 0.16 5.67 -2.92
N GLY A 26 0.09 4.71 -3.84
CA GLY A 26 0.12 4.99 -5.26
C GLY A 26 -1.05 5.91 -5.58
N THR A 27 -0.77 7.01 -6.26
CA THR A 27 -1.77 7.78 -6.98
C THR A 27 -2.59 6.81 -7.83
N PHE A 28 -3.90 6.73 -7.56
CA PHE A 28 -4.82 5.95 -8.35
C PHE A 28 -4.83 6.50 -9.78
N ASP A 29 -4.07 5.87 -10.67
CA ASP A 29 -4.22 6.08 -12.10
C ASP A 29 -5.59 5.54 -12.52
N THR A 30 -6.56 6.43 -12.58
CA THR A 30 -7.89 6.14 -13.09
C THR A 30 -7.80 6.06 -14.62
N ARG A 31 -7.24 4.97 -15.13
CA ARG A 31 -7.27 4.63 -16.56
C ARG A 31 -8.10 3.37 -16.78
N THR A 32 -9.39 3.47 -16.48
CA THR A 32 -10.41 2.72 -17.23
C THR A 32 -10.98 3.68 -18.27
N SER A 33 -10.22 3.93 -19.34
CA SER A 33 -10.74 4.62 -20.52
C SER A 33 -11.11 3.58 -21.57
N SER A 34 -12.38 3.18 -21.56
CA SER A 34 -13.06 2.62 -22.74
C SER A 34 -14.11 3.61 -23.27
N ALA A 35 -13.92 4.91 -23.01
CA ALA A 35 -14.78 5.96 -23.55
C ALA A 35 -14.22 6.44 -24.91
N PRO A 36 -15.03 6.47 -25.98
CA PRO A 36 -14.58 6.91 -27.31
C PRO A 36 -14.30 8.41 -27.34
N PRO A 37 -13.39 8.89 -28.20
CA PRO A 37 -13.03 10.30 -28.28
C PRO A 37 -14.12 11.06 -29.04
N TYR A 38 -15.01 11.73 -28.34
CA TYR A 38 -15.82 12.79 -28.95
C TYR A 38 -15.11 14.12 -28.71
N SER A 39 -14.40 14.59 -29.75
CA SER A 39 -14.02 15.98 -29.90
C SER A 39 -15.30 16.78 -30.19
N GLY A 40 -15.64 17.70 -29.30
CA GLY A 40 -16.86 18.51 -29.46
C GLY A 40 -16.93 19.65 -28.45
N LEU A 41 -16.39 20.80 -28.87
CA LEU A 41 -16.79 22.18 -28.54
C LEU A 41 -17.24 22.46 -27.08
N LEU A 42 -16.36 23.16 -26.37
CA LEU A 42 -16.60 23.84 -25.09
C LEU A 42 -17.91 24.66 -25.13
N THR A 43 -18.97 24.14 -24.52
CA THR A 43 -20.07 24.96 -24.02
C THR A 43 -19.99 24.98 -22.50
N ARG A 44 -19.50 26.10 -21.99
CA ARG A 44 -19.34 26.42 -20.58
C ARG A 44 -20.73 26.48 -19.92
N SER A 45 -21.16 25.43 -19.24
CA SER A 45 -22.36 25.48 -18.40
C SER A 45 -21.95 25.45 -16.92
N LEU A 46 -22.32 26.51 -16.21
CA LEU A 46 -22.16 26.68 -14.77
C LEU A 46 -23.19 25.79 -14.06
N SER A 47 -22.84 24.55 -13.72
CA SER A 47 -23.54 23.81 -12.66
C SER A 47 -22.66 22.70 -12.07
N LEU A 48 -22.48 22.74 -10.75
CA LEU A 48 -21.64 21.82 -9.99
C LEU A 48 -22.25 20.39 -9.90
N SER A 49 -21.37 19.46 -9.54
CA SER A 49 -21.46 17.99 -9.54
C SER A 49 -22.56 17.31 -8.71
N TRP A 50 -23.45 18.05 -8.03
CA TRP A 50 -24.41 17.46 -7.07
C TRP A 50 -25.89 17.70 -7.41
N ARG A 51 -26.20 18.19 -8.62
CA ARG A 51 -27.60 18.31 -9.09
C ARG A 51 -27.97 17.16 -10.04
N PRO A 52 -29.07 16.42 -9.80
CA PRO A 52 -29.53 15.33 -10.69
C PRO A 52 -30.09 15.77 -12.05
N SER A 53 -30.00 17.05 -12.43
CA SER A 53 -30.68 17.58 -13.63
C SER A 53 -29.89 17.43 -14.93
N THR A 54 -28.64 16.95 -14.89
CA THR A 54 -27.80 16.81 -16.10
C THR A 54 -27.68 15.37 -16.62
N LEU A 55 -28.04 14.37 -15.81
CA LEU A 55 -28.00 12.95 -16.21
C LEU A 55 -29.28 12.50 -16.91
N TYR A 56 -30.41 13.15 -16.62
CA TYR A 56 -31.64 12.96 -17.37
C TYR A 56 -31.70 13.99 -18.51
N ARG A 57 -30.83 13.82 -19.51
CA ARG A 57 -31.21 14.32 -20.85
C ARG A 57 -32.33 13.40 -21.29
N ALA A 58 -33.57 13.79 -21.01
CA ALA A 58 -34.72 13.25 -21.71
C ALA A 58 -34.32 13.23 -23.17
N ALA A 59 -34.24 12.05 -23.77
CA ALA A 59 -33.92 11.92 -25.17
C ALA A 59 -34.88 12.88 -25.85
N ARG A 60 -34.35 13.98 -26.42
CA ARG A 60 -35.08 14.65 -27.47
C ARG A 60 -35.09 13.57 -28.53
N VAL A 61 -36.17 12.82 -28.54
CA VAL A 61 -36.66 12.18 -29.73
C VAL A 61 -36.85 13.38 -30.64
N GLU A 62 -35.80 13.75 -31.38
CA GLU A 62 -36.03 14.26 -32.71
C GLU A 62 -36.99 13.25 -33.29
N PRO A 63 -38.22 13.64 -33.67
CA PRO A 63 -39.08 12.72 -34.36
C PRO A 63 -38.25 12.30 -35.56
N THR A 64 -37.65 11.11 -35.48
CA THR A 64 -37.10 10.43 -36.62
C THR A 64 -38.30 10.41 -37.53
N GLN A 65 -38.26 11.24 -38.57
CA GLN A 65 -39.26 11.19 -39.60
C GLN A 65 -39.37 9.72 -39.94
N SER A 66 -40.55 9.18 -39.64
CA SER A 66 -40.87 7.79 -39.87
C SER A 66 -40.42 7.45 -41.29
N LEU A 67 -39.44 6.55 -41.45
CA LEU A 67 -39.14 5.95 -42.76
C LEU A 67 -40.36 5.18 -43.29
N ASN A 68 -41.33 4.94 -42.41
CA ASN A 68 -42.73 4.66 -42.65
C ASN A 68 -43.52 5.92 -43.07
N MET A 69 -43.04 6.65 -44.09
CA MET A 69 -43.93 7.43 -44.93
C MET A 69 -44.61 6.46 -45.90
N SER A 70 -45.66 5.80 -45.43
CA SER A 70 -46.56 4.98 -46.26
C SER A 70 -47.33 5.83 -47.26
N THR A 71 -47.37 7.14 -47.05
CA THR A 71 -47.77 8.09 -48.07
C THR A 71 -46.53 8.39 -48.89
N ALA A 72 -46.49 7.85 -50.10
CA ALA A 72 -45.73 8.50 -51.15
C ALA A 72 -46.22 9.97 -51.15
N TYR A 73 -45.47 10.88 -50.53
CA TYR A 73 -45.51 12.26 -50.99
C TYR A 73 -45.32 12.14 -52.50
N PRO A 74 -46.16 12.80 -53.31
CA PRO A 74 -45.90 12.84 -54.73
C PRO A 74 -44.56 13.56 -54.86
N TYR A 75 -43.46 12.80 -54.85
CA TYR A 75 -42.27 13.16 -55.55
C TYR A 75 -42.82 13.31 -56.95
N SER A 76 -43.13 14.56 -57.30
CA SER A 76 -43.76 14.94 -58.54
C SER A 76 -42.87 14.35 -59.61
N SER A 77 -43.23 13.16 -60.09
CA SER A 77 -42.68 12.53 -61.25
C SER A 77 -42.91 13.57 -62.31
N SER A 78 -41.81 14.25 -62.67
CA SER A 78 -41.75 15.39 -63.57
C SER A 78 -42.94 15.38 -64.52
N ASN A 79 -43.85 16.34 -64.33
CA ASN A 79 -45.12 16.53 -65.04
C ASN A 79 -45.21 15.76 -66.37
N TYR A 80 -45.63 14.49 -66.34
CA TYR A 80 -45.92 13.74 -67.57
C TYR A 80 -47.14 14.31 -68.32
N LEU A 81 -47.90 15.20 -67.67
CA LEU A 81 -48.97 15.98 -68.29
C LEU A 81 -48.49 17.25 -69.00
N ASN A 82 -47.23 17.67 -68.87
CA ASN A 82 -46.69 18.75 -69.70
C ASN A 82 -46.41 18.29 -71.14
N ASN A 83 -46.51 16.98 -71.44
CA ASN A 83 -46.24 16.43 -72.77
C ASN A 83 -47.52 16.06 -73.55
N ILE A 84 -48.70 16.41 -73.02
CA ILE A 84 -49.96 16.44 -73.81
C ILE A 84 -50.24 17.86 -74.32
N ASP A 85 -49.20 18.58 -74.73
CA ASP A 85 -49.33 19.96 -75.21
C ASP A 85 -49.65 19.97 -76.71
N SER A 86 -50.91 19.69 -77.02
CA SER A 86 -51.62 20.33 -78.14
C SER A 86 -53.03 20.78 -77.75
N ALA A 87 -53.44 20.61 -76.49
CA ALA A 87 -54.69 21.16 -75.98
C ALA A 87 -54.39 22.31 -75.01
N LYS A 88 -54.30 23.53 -75.53
CA LYS A 88 -54.34 24.75 -74.71
C LYS A 88 -55.71 24.84 -74.02
N VAL A 89 -55.81 24.33 -72.79
CA VAL A 89 -57.04 24.44 -72.01
C VAL A 89 -57.17 25.87 -71.46
N PRO A 90 -58.28 26.60 -71.72
CA PRO A 90 -58.47 27.97 -71.27
C PRO A 90 -58.37 28.13 -69.73
N PRO A 91 -57.89 29.28 -69.21
CA PRO A 91 -57.57 29.49 -67.81
C PRO A 91 -58.81 29.82 -66.96
N ILE A 92 -59.88 29.03 -67.05
CA ILE A 92 -61.17 29.45 -66.50
C ILE A 92 -61.42 28.88 -65.09
N PHE A 93 -60.69 27.83 -64.64
CA PHE A 93 -60.86 27.30 -63.28
C PHE A 93 -59.53 26.83 -62.65
N PRO A 94 -58.95 27.58 -61.68
CA PRO A 94 -57.77 27.16 -60.93
C PRO A 94 -57.93 25.82 -60.21
N SER A 95 -59.15 25.51 -59.76
CA SER A 95 -59.52 24.23 -59.13
C SER A 95 -59.45 23.05 -60.10
N ALA A 96 -59.89 23.22 -61.36
CA ALA A 96 -59.79 22.19 -62.38
C ALA A 96 -58.33 21.93 -62.79
N ARG A 97 -57.51 22.97 -62.82
CA ARG A 97 -56.07 22.85 -63.08
C ARG A 97 -55.37 22.09 -61.96
N GLN A 98 -55.65 22.41 -60.69
CA GLN A 98 -55.12 21.67 -59.53
C GLN A 98 -55.59 20.20 -59.53
N ALA A 99 -56.86 19.94 -59.85
CA ALA A 99 -57.42 18.59 -59.91
C ALA A 99 -56.72 17.68 -60.95
N LEU A 100 -56.27 18.25 -62.07
CA LEU A 100 -55.49 17.53 -63.08
C LEU A 100 -54.06 17.21 -62.60
N TYR A 101 -53.42 18.10 -61.82
CA TYR A 101 -52.10 17.86 -61.22
C TYR A 101 -52.15 16.90 -60.02
N THR A 102 -53.32 16.72 -59.38
CA THR A 102 -53.54 15.75 -58.29
C THR A 102 -54.11 14.41 -58.77
N ARG A 103 -54.22 14.20 -60.09
CA ARG A 103 -54.85 13.01 -60.65
C ARG A 103 -53.85 11.86 -60.71
N TYR A 104 -53.91 10.98 -59.72
CA TYR A 104 -53.16 9.73 -59.73
C TYR A 104 -53.65 8.82 -60.86
N THR A 105 -52.74 8.35 -61.71
CA THR A 105 -53.05 7.32 -62.69
C THR A 105 -52.87 5.93 -62.06
N PRO A 106 -53.54 4.88 -62.58
CA PRO A 106 -53.28 3.50 -62.17
C PRO A 106 -51.80 3.10 -62.29
N LYS A 107 -51.07 3.69 -63.24
CA LYS A 107 -49.62 3.50 -63.40
C LYS A 107 -48.82 4.12 -62.25
N ASP A 108 -49.19 5.31 -61.79
CA ASP A 108 -48.56 5.95 -60.63
C ASP A 108 -48.80 5.15 -59.36
N TRP A 109 -50.03 4.62 -59.19
CA TRP A 109 -50.34 3.71 -58.09
C TRP A 109 -49.48 2.46 -58.14
N HIS A 110 -49.36 1.81 -59.30
CA HIS A 110 -48.54 0.61 -59.46
C HIS A 110 -47.05 0.88 -59.17
N ASN A 111 -46.52 2.01 -59.64
CA ASN A 111 -45.15 2.43 -59.37
C ASN A 111 -44.91 2.69 -57.87
N ALA A 112 -45.81 3.42 -57.21
CA ALA A 112 -45.74 3.68 -55.78
C ALA A 112 -45.88 2.39 -54.94
N GLN A 113 -46.72 1.46 -55.39
CA GLN A 113 -46.87 0.17 -54.74
C GLN A 113 -45.59 -0.67 -54.88
N MET A 114 -44.96 -0.67 -56.06
CA MET A 114 -43.67 -1.34 -56.28
C MET A 114 -42.55 -0.75 -55.40
N THR A 115 -42.44 0.57 -55.31
CA THR A 115 -41.43 1.21 -54.45
C THR A 115 -41.68 0.91 -52.97
N ASN A 116 -42.94 0.89 -52.52
CA ASN A 116 -43.28 0.49 -51.17
C ASN A 116 -42.90 -0.96 -50.88
N TYR A 117 -43.16 -1.89 -51.81
CA TYR A 117 -42.73 -3.28 -51.66
C TYR A 117 -41.22 -3.40 -51.49
N LEU A 118 -40.43 -2.74 -52.34
CA LEU A 118 -38.97 -2.76 -52.25
C LEU A 118 -38.46 -2.11 -50.96
N ALA A 119 -39.07 -1.02 -50.50
CA ALA A 119 -38.71 -0.36 -49.25
C ALA A 119 -39.05 -1.24 -48.03
N SER A 120 -40.24 -1.84 -48.02
CA SER A 120 -40.70 -2.76 -46.98
C SER A 120 -39.79 -3.98 -46.87
N ASP A 121 -39.34 -4.52 -48.02
CA ASP A 121 -38.41 -5.65 -48.04
C ASP A 121 -37.04 -5.30 -47.46
N LYS A 122 -36.48 -4.13 -47.83
CA LYS A 122 -35.24 -3.61 -47.24
C LYS A 122 -35.35 -3.41 -45.73
N ILE A 123 -36.46 -2.84 -45.26
CA ILE A 123 -36.71 -2.62 -43.83
C ILE A 123 -36.80 -3.95 -43.09
N ARG A 124 -37.50 -4.94 -43.66
CA ARG A 124 -37.59 -6.30 -43.08
C ARG A 124 -36.21 -6.93 -42.95
N ALA A 125 -35.41 -6.92 -44.02
CA ALA A 125 -34.06 -7.47 -44.01
C ALA A 125 -33.15 -6.76 -42.99
N ALA A 126 -33.25 -5.43 -42.87
CA ALA A 126 -32.49 -4.68 -41.87
C ALA A 126 -32.93 -5.02 -40.44
N ALA A 127 -34.23 -5.15 -40.19
CA ALA A 127 -34.77 -5.51 -38.89
C ALA A 127 -34.39 -6.95 -38.47
N GLU A 128 -34.35 -7.90 -39.41
CA GLU A 128 -33.88 -9.26 -39.17
C GLU A 128 -32.40 -9.29 -38.79
N ARG A 129 -31.55 -8.56 -39.53
CA ARG A 129 -30.13 -8.40 -39.18
C ARG A 129 -29.95 -7.80 -37.79
N LEU A 130 -30.68 -6.72 -37.49
CA LEU A 130 -30.60 -6.06 -36.19
C LEU A 130 -30.98 -7.00 -35.04
N ARG A 131 -32.03 -7.82 -35.21
CA ARG A 131 -32.41 -8.82 -34.20
C ARG A 131 -31.32 -9.87 -34.01
N SER A 132 -30.72 -10.37 -35.10
CA SER A 132 -29.62 -11.32 -35.05
C SER A 132 -28.41 -10.74 -34.30
N ASP A 133 -28.03 -9.50 -34.63
CA ASP A 133 -26.93 -8.80 -33.97
C ASP A 133 -27.22 -8.50 -32.50
N ALA A 134 -28.45 -8.14 -32.15
CA ALA A 134 -28.84 -7.91 -30.77
C ALA A 134 -28.72 -9.19 -29.93
N VAL A 135 -29.15 -10.34 -30.46
CA VAL A 135 -29.03 -11.63 -29.79
C VAL A 135 -27.56 -12.04 -29.64
N ARG A 136 -26.76 -11.86 -30.69
CA ARG A 136 -25.32 -12.14 -30.64
C ARG A 136 -24.62 -11.28 -29.59
N LEU A 137 -24.87 -9.98 -29.61
CA LEU A 137 -24.28 -9.03 -28.65
C LEU A 137 -24.71 -9.36 -27.21
N ALA A 138 -25.97 -9.71 -26.99
CA ALA A 138 -26.43 -10.12 -25.66
C ALA A 138 -25.62 -11.31 -25.13
N ARG A 139 -25.44 -12.36 -25.96
CA ARG A 139 -24.64 -13.54 -25.59
C ARG A 139 -23.17 -13.19 -25.31
N GLU A 140 -22.56 -12.37 -26.16
CA GLU A 140 -21.16 -11.94 -25.96
C GLU A 140 -21.00 -11.16 -24.65
N LYS A 141 -21.97 -10.29 -24.32
CA LYS A 141 -21.96 -9.52 -23.08
C LYS A 141 -22.20 -10.39 -21.85
N ASP A 142 -23.10 -11.35 -21.94
CA ASP A 142 -23.36 -12.32 -20.87
C ASP A 142 -22.12 -13.17 -20.60
N GLU A 143 -21.46 -13.67 -21.64
CA GLU A 143 -20.22 -14.45 -21.52
C GLU A 143 -19.09 -13.60 -20.92
N GLN A 144 -18.94 -12.35 -21.37
CA GLN A 144 -17.94 -11.43 -20.81
C GLN A 144 -18.23 -11.11 -19.34
N ALA A 145 -19.50 -10.87 -18.99
CA ALA A 145 -19.91 -10.61 -17.61
C ALA A 145 -19.63 -11.83 -16.74
N PHE A 146 -19.95 -13.03 -17.21
CA PHE A 146 -19.66 -14.27 -16.51
C PHE A 146 -18.15 -14.44 -16.25
N LYS A 147 -17.31 -14.28 -17.30
CA LYS A 147 -15.85 -14.38 -17.18
C LYS A 147 -15.29 -13.36 -16.17
N ASN A 148 -15.72 -12.10 -16.27
CA ASN A 148 -15.26 -11.04 -15.37
C ASN A 148 -15.65 -11.32 -13.91
N ASN A 149 -16.88 -11.75 -13.66
CA ASN A 149 -17.35 -12.08 -12.32
C ASN A 149 -16.64 -13.31 -11.76
N PHE A 150 -16.43 -14.34 -12.58
CA PHE A 150 -15.71 -15.54 -12.20
C PHE A 150 -14.26 -15.21 -11.82
N GLU A 151 -13.55 -14.47 -12.68
CA GLU A 151 -12.17 -14.06 -12.42
C GLU A 151 -12.07 -13.17 -11.18
N SER A 152 -12.98 -12.21 -11.02
CA SER A 152 -13.02 -11.35 -9.84
C SER A 152 -13.25 -12.16 -8.57
N SER A 153 -14.21 -13.09 -8.58
CA SER A 153 -14.51 -13.96 -7.44
C SER A 153 -13.32 -14.85 -7.08
N ARG A 154 -12.64 -15.42 -8.09
CA ARG A 154 -11.43 -16.22 -7.90
C ARG A 154 -10.31 -15.40 -7.26
N ARG A 155 -9.99 -14.23 -7.82
CA ARG A 155 -8.95 -13.33 -7.30
C ARG A 155 -9.25 -12.86 -5.88
N LEU A 156 -10.53 -12.62 -5.56
CA LEU A 156 -10.95 -12.31 -4.19
C LEU A 156 -10.72 -13.50 -3.25
N GLY A 157 -11.06 -14.72 -3.66
CA GLY A 157 -10.77 -15.93 -2.89
C GLY A 157 -9.29 -16.13 -2.62
N GLU A 158 -8.43 -15.97 -3.64
CA GLU A 158 -6.98 -16.03 -3.50
C GLU A 158 -6.47 -14.98 -2.50
N ARG A 159 -6.92 -13.72 -2.61
CA ARG A 159 -6.55 -12.65 -1.66
C ARG A 159 -7.02 -12.92 -0.23
N ILE A 160 -8.20 -13.50 -0.05
CA ILE A 160 -8.71 -13.86 1.28
C ILE A 160 -7.77 -14.90 1.91
N ASN A 161 -7.42 -15.95 1.17
CA ASN A 161 -6.49 -16.98 1.65
C ASN A 161 -5.12 -16.37 2.01
N ASP A 162 -4.58 -15.47 1.18
CA ASP A 162 -3.32 -14.79 1.46
C ASP A 162 -3.41 -13.96 2.76
N ILE A 163 -4.50 -13.20 2.93
CA ILE A 163 -4.72 -12.39 4.13
C ILE A 163 -4.81 -13.27 5.37
N GLU A 164 -5.56 -14.38 5.30
CA GLU A 164 -5.69 -15.32 6.41
C GLU A 164 -4.36 -15.98 6.76
N TYR A 165 -3.57 -16.36 5.76
CA TYR A 165 -2.23 -16.90 5.94
C TYR A 165 -1.32 -15.90 6.66
N TRP A 166 -1.24 -14.66 6.17
CA TRP A 166 -0.39 -13.64 6.77
C TRP A 166 -0.86 -13.24 8.17
N LYS A 167 -2.18 -13.18 8.40
CA LYS A 167 -2.74 -13.00 9.73
C LYS A 167 -2.30 -14.12 10.68
N GLY A 168 -2.34 -15.38 10.24
CA GLY A 168 -1.87 -16.53 11.00
C GLY A 168 -0.38 -16.44 11.35
N GLU A 169 0.48 -16.11 10.38
CA GLU A 169 1.91 -15.95 10.63
C GLU A 169 2.23 -14.76 11.54
N LEU A 170 1.47 -13.67 11.46
CA LEU A 170 1.61 -12.52 12.35
C LEU A 170 1.22 -12.90 13.79
N GLU A 171 0.11 -13.62 13.97
CA GLU A 171 -0.38 -14.08 15.26
C GLU A 171 0.63 -15.03 15.93
N LYS A 172 1.14 -16.00 15.17
CA LYS A 172 2.20 -16.92 15.60
C LYS A 172 3.47 -16.17 16.02
N THR A 173 3.86 -15.15 15.25
CA THR A 173 5.03 -14.32 15.58
C THR A 173 4.80 -13.50 16.84
N LYS A 174 3.61 -12.93 16.99
CA LYS A 174 3.19 -12.20 18.20
C LYS A 174 3.29 -13.10 19.43
N ASP A 175 2.76 -14.31 19.38
CA ASP A 175 2.81 -15.27 20.49
C ASP A 175 4.23 -15.73 20.81
N LYS A 176 5.08 -15.86 19.79
CA LYS A 176 6.52 -16.12 19.98
C LYS A 176 7.20 -14.95 20.69
N MET A 177 6.89 -13.71 20.32
CA MET A 177 7.47 -12.53 20.98
C MET A 177 6.96 -12.38 22.41
N LYS A 178 5.67 -12.62 22.66
CA LYS A 178 5.10 -12.62 24.01
C LYS A 178 5.84 -13.60 24.93
N ARG A 179 6.02 -14.85 24.48
CA ARG A 179 6.80 -15.85 25.23
C ARG A 179 8.24 -15.42 25.50
N LYS A 180 8.89 -14.75 24.54
CA LYS A 180 10.24 -14.21 24.75
C LYS A 180 10.26 -13.07 25.78
N ILE A 181 9.27 -12.19 25.76
CA ILE A 181 9.13 -11.12 26.76
C ILE A 181 8.98 -11.75 28.14
N ASP A 182 8.10 -12.75 28.27
CA ASP A 182 7.86 -13.44 29.55
C ASP A 182 9.13 -14.14 30.07
N ASP A 183 9.92 -14.79 29.20
CA ASP A 183 11.21 -15.41 29.55
C ASP A 183 12.25 -14.37 30.00
N VAL A 184 12.34 -13.24 29.29
CA VAL A 184 13.25 -12.16 29.66
C VAL A 184 12.84 -11.50 30.98
N GLU A 185 11.55 -11.26 31.20
CA GLU A 185 11.04 -10.74 32.47
C GLU A 185 11.25 -11.71 33.63
N PHE A 186 11.14 -13.02 33.39
CA PHE A 186 11.49 -14.02 34.40
C PHE A 186 12.98 -13.95 34.76
N LYS A 187 13.87 -13.93 33.76
CA LYS A 187 15.31 -13.82 33.97
C LYS A 187 15.70 -12.50 34.65
N ARG A 188 15.08 -11.39 34.28
CA ARG A 188 15.30 -10.08 34.93
C ARG A 188 15.01 -10.17 36.42
N ARG A 189 13.82 -10.68 36.79
CA ARG A 189 13.44 -10.86 38.20
C ARG A 189 14.38 -11.79 38.95
N GLU A 190 14.83 -12.86 38.30
CA GLU A 190 15.77 -13.80 38.91
C GLU A 190 17.14 -13.16 39.17
N VAL A 191 17.66 -12.37 38.22
CA VAL A 191 18.90 -11.61 38.39
C VAL A 191 18.76 -10.56 39.49
N GLU A 192 17.64 -9.84 39.55
CA GLU A 192 17.36 -8.86 40.61
C GLU A 192 17.32 -9.51 42.00
N ARG A 193 16.70 -10.70 42.10
CA ARG A 193 16.69 -11.50 43.32
C ARG A 193 18.10 -11.92 43.75
N LEU A 194 18.87 -12.51 42.83
CA LEU A 194 20.25 -12.93 43.09
C LEU A 194 21.15 -11.76 43.47
N LEU A 195 20.96 -10.59 42.84
CA LEU A 195 21.68 -9.37 43.19
C LEU A 195 21.39 -8.99 44.64
N GLY A 196 20.11 -8.90 45.03
CA GLY A 196 19.72 -8.64 46.42
C GLY A 196 20.27 -9.67 47.42
N GLU A 197 20.35 -10.94 47.03
CA GLU A 197 20.96 -11.99 47.87
C GLU A 197 22.47 -11.85 48.04
N THR A 198 23.18 -11.31 47.04
CA THR A 198 24.64 -11.08 47.11
C THR A 198 25.03 -9.79 47.83
N GLU A 199 24.14 -8.78 47.91
CA GLU A 199 24.40 -7.53 48.63
C GLU A 199 24.66 -7.72 50.13
N LYS A 200 23.89 -8.58 50.81
CA LYS A 200 24.06 -8.85 52.24
C LYS A 200 25.42 -9.47 52.60
N PRO A 201 25.86 -10.59 51.99
CA PRO A 201 27.18 -11.15 52.27
C PRO A 201 28.32 -10.20 51.86
N LEU A 202 28.15 -9.40 50.80
CA LEU A 202 29.11 -8.35 50.45
C LEU A 202 29.26 -7.33 51.58
N ARG A 203 28.15 -6.83 52.14
CA ARG A 203 28.17 -5.88 53.26
C ARG A 203 28.85 -6.47 54.50
N ILE A 204 28.59 -7.74 54.81
CA ILE A 204 29.25 -8.45 55.91
C ILE A 204 30.77 -8.56 55.65
N ALA A 205 31.18 -8.87 54.43
CA ALA A 205 32.60 -8.94 54.07
C ALA A 205 33.29 -7.57 54.19
N GLN A 206 32.62 -6.49 53.77
CA GLN A 206 33.09 -5.11 53.90
C GLN A 206 33.28 -4.71 55.37
N GLU A 207 32.30 -5.02 56.23
CA GLU A 207 32.40 -4.75 57.68
C GLU A 207 33.54 -5.54 58.34
N ASN A 208 33.69 -6.81 57.99
CA ASN A 208 34.80 -7.64 58.46
C ASN A 208 36.17 -7.09 58.04
N LEU A 209 36.29 -6.55 56.82
CA LEU A 209 37.52 -5.93 56.33
C LEU A 209 37.83 -4.65 57.12
N TYR A 210 36.82 -3.79 57.31
CA TYR A 210 36.94 -2.56 58.09
C TYR A 210 37.45 -2.83 59.51
N GLU A 211 36.91 -3.83 60.20
CA GLU A 211 37.37 -4.22 61.54
C GLU A 211 38.79 -4.82 61.55
N ARG A 212 39.24 -5.47 60.46
CA ARG A 212 40.64 -5.92 60.34
C ARG A 212 41.59 -4.74 60.18
N GLU A 213 41.26 -3.76 59.35
CA GLU A 213 42.06 -2.55 59.14
C GLU A 213 42.17 -1.72 60.43
N LYS A 214 41.06 -1.55 61.16
CA LYS A 214 41.05 -0.89 62.47
C LYS A 214 41.98 -1.58 63.48
N ARG A 215 41.98 -2.91 63.51
CA ARG A 215 42.91 -3.69 64.35
C ARG A 215 44.36 -3.52 63.94
N GLN A 216 44.67 -3.48 62.64
CA GLN A 216 46.04 -3.21 62.19
C GLN A 216 46.52 -1.81 62.62
N GLY A 217 45.66 -0.79 62.53
CA GLY A 217 45.96 0.55 63.04
C GLY A 217 46.23 0.56 64.55
N LEU A 218 45.42 -0.16 65.33
CA LEU A 218 45.62 -0.34 66.77
C LEU A 218 46.93 -1.07 67.08
N ILE A 219 47.21 -2.19 66.40
CA ILE A 219 48.46 -2.95 66.58
C ILE A 219 49.67 -2.07 66.25
N PHE A 220 49.61 -1.29 65.18
CA PHE A 220 50.68 -0.35 64.81
C PHE A 220 50.91 0.70 65.90
N LEU A 221 49.83 1.28 66.43
CA LEU A 221 49.90 2.25 67.53
C LEU A 221 50.47 1.62 68.80
N THR A 222 50.00 0.43 69.19
CA THR A 222 50.48 -0.31 70.36
C THR A 222 51.96 -0.61 70.25
N VAL A 223 52.44 -1.13 69.10
CA VAL A 223 53.87 -1.40 68.86
C VAL A 223 54.71 -0.11 68.94
N ARG A 224 54.16 1.02 68.50
CA ARG A 224 54.84 2.32 68.59
C ARG A 224 54.92 2.81 70.04
N ILE A 225 53.84 2.71 70.80
CA ILE A 225 53.81 3.08 72.22
C ILE A 225 54.75 2.19 73.02
N THR A 226 54.71 0.87 72.84
CA THR A 226 55.61 -0.04 73.56
C THR A 226 57.07 0.22 73.23
N LYS A 227 57.41 0.54 71.97
CA LYS A 227 58.77 0.99 71.61
C LYS A 227 59.18 2.29 72.31
N VAL A 228 58.31 3.29 72.34
CA VAL A 228 58.59 4.57 73.00
C VAL A 228 58.76 4.38 74.51
N VAL A 229 57.87 3.62 75.14
CA VAL A 229 57.94 3.30 76.57
C VAL A 229 59.22 2.51 76.88
N PHE A 230 59.55 1.50 76.08
CA PHE A 230 60.78 0.73 76.24
C PHE A 230 62.04 1.60 76.15
N ASN A 231 62.12 2.50 75.15
CA ASN A 231 63.22 3.46 75.05
C ASN A 231 63.28 4.43 76.23
N ASN A 232 62.12 4.92 76.74
CA ASN A 232 62.12 5.77 77.93
C ASN A 232 62.60 5.01 79.17
N TYR A 233 62.18 3.75 79.35
CA TYR A 233 62.65 2.89 80.44
C TYR A 233 64.17 2.64 80.36
N LEU A 234 64.71 2.36 79.17
CA LEU A 234 66.15 2.22 78.94
C LEU A 234 66.93 3.51 79.28
N CYS A 235 66.39 4.67 78.90
CA CYS A 235 66.97 5.97 79.21
C CYS A 235 66.96 6.29 80.73
N ILE A 236 65.85 6.00 81.43
CA ILE A 236 65.73 6.20 82.89
C ILE A 236 66.67 5.25 83.66
N LEU A 237 66.80 3.99 83.22
CA LEU A 237 67.75 3.04 83.80
C LEU A 237 69.21 3.39 83.48
N GLY A 238 69.46 4.50 82.76
CA GLY A 238 70.79 4.97 82.40
C GLY A 238 71.48 4.07 81.36
N ILE A 239 70.80 3.06 80.82
CA ILE A 239 71.38 2.08 79.90
C ILE A 239 71.64 2.74 78.54
N ASP A 240 70.75 3.62 78.06
CA ASP A 240 70.98 4.36 76.81
C ASP A 240 72.08 5.43 76.96
N LEU A 241 72.18 6.08 78.13
CA LEU A 241 73.26 7.02 78.43
C LEU A 241 74.61 6.31 78.57
N VAL A 242 74.63 5.11 79.15
CA VAL A 242 75.83 4.27 79.21
C VAL A 242 76.18 3.75 77.82
N HIS A 243 75.22 3.34 76.99
CA HIS A 243 75.47 2.90 75.63
C HIS A 243 75.97 4.06 74.73
N ASP A 244 75.35 5.24 74.78
CA ASP A 244 75.79 6.43 74.03
C ASP A 244 77.12 6.99 74.53
N ASN A 245 77.42 6.88 75.83
CA ASN A 245 78.72 7.30 76.39
C ASN A 245 79.81 6.26 76.10
N VAL A 246 79.49 4.97 76.11
CA VAL A 246 80.40 3.89 75.71
C VAL A 246 80.64 3.92 74.21
N GLU A 247 79.64 4.18 73.36
CA GLU A 247 79.84 4.38 71.93
C GLU A 247 80.59 5.67 71.63
N ARG A 248 80.29 6.80 72.31
CA ARG A 248 81.07 8.03 72.14
C ARG A 248 82.52 7.88 72.62
N GLU A 249 82.77 7.16 73.71
CA GLU A 249 84.14 6.87 74.14
C GLU A 249 84.81 5.81 73.28
N LEU A 250 84.11 4.81 72.75
CA LEU A 250 84.66 3.90 71.73
C LEU A 250 85.02 4.66 70.45
N ILE A 251 84.21 5.63 70.01
CA ILE A 251 84.50 6.48 68.86
C ILE A 251 85.68 7.43 69.16
N ARG A 252 85.73 8.06 70.34
CA ARG A 252 86.89 8.89 70.76
C ARG A 252 88.17 8.09 70.86
N VAL A 253 88.16 6.92 71.50
CA VAL A 253 89.31 6.02 71.63
C VAL A 253 89.76 5.50 70.26
N ARG A 254 88.85 5.36 69.29
CA ARG A 254 89.18 5.03 67.90
C ARG A 254 89.80 6.20 67.12
N PHE A 255 89.45 7.44 67.44
CA PHE A 255 89.98 8.64 66.78
C PHE A 255 91.25 9.22 67.43
N TYR A 256 91.56 8.88 68.70
CA TYR A 256 92.82 9.27 69.36
C TYR A 256 93.94 8.21 69.27
N ASN A 257 93.66 7.04 68.68
CA ASN A 257 94.66 6.01 68.36
C ASN A 257 95.08 5.99 66.87
N PHE A 258 94.96 7.14 66.19
CA PHE A 258 95.59 7.39 64.89
C PHE A 258 96.16 8.80 64.82
#